data_AF-A0A6C0I6I8-F1
#
_entry.id   AF-A0A6C0I6I8-F1
#
_cell.length_a   1.000
_cell.length_b   1.000
_cell.length_c   1.000
_cell.angle_alpha   90.00
_cell.angle_beta   90.00
_cell.angle_gamma   90.00
#
_symmetry.space_group_name_H-M   'P 1'
#
loop_
_entity.id
_entity.type
_entity.pdbx_description
1 polymer ?
#
loop_
_entity_poly.entity_id
_entity_poly.type
_entity_poly.pdbx_seq_one_letter_code
_entity_poly.pdbx_strand_id
1 'polypeptide(L)'
;MHQLQQNALLKTELAQMSFLLKHLEQKWGIKKRNDVYILKQPASGSKLMYTASYLDAHHALNSIHHDSIEIKQIQLMTFLHNALEDGWNIKKHADAPNKYVFMKKHNGHREIYEDDEYLTQFIKSNLRLQ
;
A
#
# COMPACT_ATOMS: atom_id res chain seq x y z
N MET A 1 2.94 26.62 -11.09
CA MET A 1 2.22 26.31 -9.83
C MET A 1 1.51 24.95 -9.88
N HIS A 2 0.69 24.68 -10.91
CA HIS A 2 -0.03 23.39 -11.05
C HIS A 2 0.86 22.13 -11.13
N GLN A 3 2.00 22.20 -11.82
CA GLN A 3 2.93 21.07 -11.98
C GLN A 3 3.70 20.69 -10.70
N LEU A 4 3.95 21.66 -9.81
CA LEU A 4 4.61 21.42 -8.52
C LEU A 4 3.67 20.72 -7.52
N GLN A 5 2.37 21.06 -7.56
CA GLN A 5 1.36 20.39 -6.74
C GLN A 5 1.14 18.93 -7.15
N GLN A 6 1.10 18.64 -8.46
CA GLN A 6 0.98 17.26 -8.96
C GLN A 6 2.20 16.40 -8.59
N ASN A 7 3.42 16.96 -8.68
CA ASN A 7 4.64 16.26 -8.27
C ASN A 7 4.74 16.08 -6.74
N ALA A 8 4.21 17.02 -5.95
CA ALA A 8 4.14 16.89 -4.50
C ALA A 8 3.13 15.80 -4.08
N LEU A 9 1.96 15.74 -4.74
CA LEU A 9 0.92 14.74 -4.51
C LEU A 9 1.43 13.30 -4.74
N LEU A 10 2.16 13.08 -5.84
CA LEU A 10 2.78 11.78 -6.12
C LEU A 10 3.85 11.41 -5.07
N LYS A 11 4.62 12.40 -4.59
CA LYS A 11 5.65 12.17 -3.55
C LYS A 11 5.04 11.84 -2.20
N THR A 12 3.95 12.50 -1.82
CA THR A 12 3.23 12.21 -0.58
C THR A 12 2.58 10.84 -0.62
N GLU A 13 1.95 10.46 -1.74
CA GLU A 13 1.39 9.11 -1.94
C GLU A 13 2.45 8.01 -1.84
N LEU A 14 3.61 8.19 -2.49
CA LEU A 14 4.73 7.26 -2.36
C LEU A 14 5.23 7.16 -0.92
N ALA A 15 5.25 8.26 -0.19
CA ALA A 15 5.67 8.27 1.20
C ALA A 15 4.71 7.54 2.13
N GLN A 16 3.40 7.78 1.96
CA GLN A 16 2.36 7.02 2.63
C GLN A 16 2.54 5.53 2.35
N MET A 17 2.68 5.16 1.08
CA MET A 17 2.80 3.75 0.69
C MET A 17 4.09 3.10 1.21
N SER A 18 5.20 3.83 1.29
CA SER A 18 6.43 3.38 1.93
C SER A 18 6.24 3.08 3.42
N PHE A 19 5.55 3.96 4.14
CA PHE A 19 5.20 3.74 5.54
C PHE A 19 4.32 2.49 5.71
N LEU A 20 3.30 2.34 4.88
CA LEU A 20 2.41 1.18 4.92
C LEU A 20 3.16 -0.11 4.57
N LEU A 21 4.03 -0.09 3.56
CA LEU A 21 4.86 -1.22 3.16
C LEU A 21 5.77 -1.68 4.30
N LYS A 22 6.41 -0.75 5.02
CA LYS A 22 7.23 -1.08 6.21
C LYS A 22 6.43 -1.87 7.26
N HIS A 23 5.16 -1.51 7.47
CA HIS A 23 4.30 -2.22 8.41
C HIS A 23 3.83 -3.58 7.87
N LEU A 24 3.55 -3.67 6.56
CA LEU A 24 3.27 -4.96 5.93
C LEU A 24 4.46 -5.92 6.07
N GLU A 25 5.70 -5.46 5.87
CA GLU A 25 6.90 -6.28 6.08
C GLU A 25 7.04 -6.77 7.53
N GLN A 26 6.50 -6.01 8.50
CA GLN A 26 6.36 -6.43 9.89
C GLN A 26 5.11 -7.28 10.16
N LYS A 27 4.49 -7.81 9.10
CA LYS A 27 3.29 -8.66 9.09
C LYS A 27 2.02 -7.98 9.63
N TRP A 28 1.98 -6.65 9.66
CA TRP A 28 0.74 -5.95 10.01
C TRP A 28 -0.32 -6.15 8.93
N GLY A 29 -1.58 -6.14 9.34
CA GLY A 29 -2.71 -6.05 8.40
C GLY A 29 -3.15 -4.62 8.22
N ILE A 30 -3.35 -4.22 6.97
CA ILE A 30 -3.73 -2.87 6.60
C ILE A 30 -5.07 -2.89 5.88
N LYS A 31 -5.90 -1.90 6.19
CA LYS A 31 -7.14 -1.63 5.47
C LYS A 31 -7.36 -0.13 5.40
N LYS A 32 -7.99 0.34 4.33
CA LYS A 32 -8.45 1.71 4.21
C LYS A 32 -9.96 1.78 4.44
N ARG A 33 -10.42 2.85 5.09
CA ARG A 33 -11.83 3.21 5.20
C ARG A 33 -11.95 4.72 5.02
N ASN A 34 -12.58 5.14 3.93
CA ASN A 34 -12.57 6.53 3.48
C ASN A 34 -11.11 7.01 3.42
N ASP A 35 -10.78 8.07 4.14
CA ASP A 35 -9.43 8.64 4.17
C ASP A 35 -8.56 8.16 5.34
N VAL A 36 -8.95 7.04 5.98
CA VAL A 36 -8.26 6.51 7.17
C VAL A 36 -7.64 5.15 6.88
N TYR A 37 -6.33 5.04 7.08
CA TYR A 37 -5.62 3.77 7.13
C TYR A 37 -5.69 3.19 8.54
N ILE A 38 -6.07 1.92 8.64
CA ILE A 38 -6.16 1.18 9.90
C ILE A 38 -5.17 0.02 9.82
N LEU A 39 -4.16 0.07 10.69
CA LEU A 39 -3.10 -0.92 10.76
C LEU A 39 -3.34 -1.78 12.01
N LYS A 40 -3.33 -3.11 11.86
CA LYS A 40 -3.52 -4.07 12.96
C LYS A 40 -2.28 -4.95 13.11
N GLN A 41 -1.66 -4.92 14.28
CA GLN A 41 -0.54 -5.79 14.61
C GLN A 41 -1.07 -7.21 14.92
N PRO A 42 -0.56 -8.26 14.27
CA PRO A 42 -1.06 -9.61 14.49
C PRO A 42 -0.71 -10.16 15.89
N ALA A 43 0.49 -9.85 16.39
CA ALA A 43 1.00 -10.43 17.64
C ALA A 43 0.30 -9.90 18.90
N SER A 44 0.02 -8.59 18.96
CA SER A 44 -0.58 -7.93 20.13
C SER A 44 -2.07 -7.62 19.96
N GLY A 45 -2.57 -7.61 18.72
CA GLY A 45 -3.91 -7.11 18.39
C GLY A 45 -4.03 -5.58 18.39
N SER A 46 -2.94 -4.86 18.72
CA SER A 46 -2.89 -3.39 18.70
C SER A 46 -3.30 -2.81 17.36
N LYS A 47 -3.92 -1.63 17.40
CA LYS A 47 -4.40 -0.93 16.20
C LYS A 47 -3.85 0.48 16.18
N LEU A 48 -3.34 0.88 15.02
CA LEU A 48 -2.98 2.26 14.71
C LEU A 48 -3.93 2.77 13.64
N MET A 49 -4.26 4.06 13.72
CA MET A 49 -5.14 4.73 12.75
C MET A 49 -4.50 6.05 12.34
N TYR A 50 -4.41 6.27 11.04
CA TYR A 50 -3.85 7.49 10.47
C TYR A 50 -4.73 7.97 9.34
N THR A 51 -5.02 9.27 9.30
CA THR A 51 -5.60 9.89 8.10
C THR A 51 -4.51 10.02 7.03
N ALA A 52 -4.88 10.01 5.75
CA ALA A 52 -3.94 10.33 4.67
C ALA A 52 -3.27 11.69 4.92
N SER A 53 -4.08 12.68 5.31
CA SER A 53 -3.60 14.03 5.66
C SER A 53 -2.56 14.07 6.79
N TYR A 54 -2.66 13.18 7.78
CA TYR A 54 -1.69 13.11 8.88
C TYR A 54 -0.37 12.50 8.41
N LEU A 55 -0.45 11.44 7.60
CA LEU A 55 0.74 10.82 7.02
C LEU A 55 1.47 11.82 6.11
N ASP A 56 0.74 12.60 5.32
CA ASP A 56 1.32 13.64 4.45
C ASP A 56 2.11 14.68 5.24
N ALA A 57 1.51 15.20 6.30
CA ALA A 57 2.13 16.22 7.15
C ALA A 57 3.37 15.70 7.88
N HIS A 58 3.33 14.44 8.37
CA HIS A 58 4.42 13.88 9.16
C HIS A 58 5.57 13.31 8.31
N HIS A 59 5.28 12.89 7.06
CA HIS A 59 6.29 12.37 6.15
C HIS A 59 7.00 13.43 5.30
N ALA A 60 6.39 14.61 5.08
CA ALA A 60 7.07 15.74 4.46
C ALA A 60 8.36 16.17 5.22
N LEU A 61 8.48 15.79 6.50
CA LEU A 61 9.65 16.03 7.36
C LEU A 61 10.74 14.95 7.26
N ASN A 62 10.40 13.75 6.77
CA ASN A 62 11.34 12.65 6.57
C ASN A 62 11.58 12.48 5.07
N SER A 63 12.52 13.25 4.52
CA SER A 63 12.84 13.23 3.09
C SER A 63 13.12 11.81 2.62
N ILE A 64 12.23 11.27 1.80
CA ILE A 64 12.53 10.08 0.99
C ILE A 64 13.65 10.51 0.05
N HIS A 65 14.82 9.89 0.19
CA HIS A 65 15.86 10.00 -0.82
C HIS A 65 15.32 9.38 -2.10
N HIS A 66 14.88 10.25 -3.01
CA HIS A 66 14.32 9.91 -4.32
C HIS A 66 15.29 9.07 -5.17
N ASP A 67 16.58 9.16 -4.88
CA ASP A 67 17.65 8.63 -5.72
C ASP A 67 17.81 7.09 -5.65
N SER A 68 17.02 6.37 -4.83
CA SER A 68 17.21 4.92 -4.65
C SER A 68 15.93 4.07 -4.56
N ILE A 69 14.74 4.61 -4.89
CA ILE A 69 13.54 3.75 -4.97
C ILE A 69 13.53 3.04 -6.32
N GLU A 70 13.61 1.71 -6.28
CA GLU A 70 13.52 0.89 -7.49
C GLU A 70 12.13 0.98 -8.14
N ILE A 71 12.07 0.94 -9.48
CA ILE A 71 10.81 0.94 -10.25
C ILE A 71 9.86 -0.15 -9.75
N LYS A 72 10.39 -1.34 -9.41
CA LYS A 72 9.60 -2.45 -8.85
C LYS A 72 8.89 -2.08 -7.56
N GLN A 73 9.55 -1.30 -6.70
CA GLN A 73 8.98 -0.85 -5.43
C GLN A 73 7.86 0.17 -5.65
N ILE A 74 8.03 1.10 -6.59
CA ILE A 74 6.96 2.04 -7.01
C ILE A 74 5.75 1.28 -7.52
N GLN A 75 5.95 0.30 -8.40
CA GLN A 75 4.85 -0.49 -8.96
C GLN A 75 4.09 -1.28 -7.88
N LEU A 76 4.82 -1.88 -6.93
CA LEU A 76 4.21 -2.52 -5.76
C LEU A 76 3.38 -1.52 -4.95
N MET A 77 3.93 -0.33 -4.66
CA MET A 77 3.21 0.73 -3.95
C MET A 77 1.93 1.15 -4.68
N THR A 78 1.99 1.36 -6.00
CA THR A 78 0.81 1.70 -6.81
C THR A 78 -0.25 0.62 -6.75
N PHE A 79 0.13 -0.66 -6.85
CA PHE A 79 -0.83 -1.76 -6.77
C PHE A 79 -1.51 -1.86 -5.40
N LEU A 80 -0.71 -1.80 -4.33
CA LEU A 80 -1.20 -1.84 -2.96
C LEU A 80 -2.14 -0.65 -2.69
N HIS A 81 -1.79 0.54 -3.18
CA HIS A 81 -2.64 1.73 -3.09
C HIS A 81 -4.00 1.48 -3.75
N ASN A 82 -4.02 1.07 -5.01
CA ASN A 82 -5.25 0.82 -5.76
C ASN A 82 -6.14 -0.24 -5.08
N ALA A 83 -5.54 -1.31 -4.56
CA ALA A 83 -6.28 -2.34 -3.82
C ALA A 83 -6.90 -1.78 -2.53
N LEU A 84 -6.17 -0.94 -1.78
CA LEU A 84 -6.69 -0.28 -0.58
C LEU A 84 -7.84 0.69 -0.91
N GLU A 85 -7.74 1.47 -1.99
CA GLU A 85 -8.83 2.33 -2.46
C GLU A 85 -10.08 1.53 -2.86
N ASP A 86 -9.89 0.38 -3.50
CA ASP A 86 -10.98 -0.55 -3.86
C ASP A 86 -11.49 -1.37 -2.65
N GLY A 87 -11.03 -1.07 -1.44
CA GLY A 87 -11.55 -1.64 -0.19
C GLY A 87 -11.02 -3.04 0.15
N TRP A 88 -9.92 -3.47 -0.48
CA TRP A 88 -9.21 -4.67 -0.08
C TRP A 88 -8.49 -4.46 1.27
N ASN A 89 -8.43 -5.52 2.07
CA ASN A 89 -7.55 -5.60 3.24
C ASN A 89 -6.29 -6.36 2.84
N ILE A 90 -5.11 -5.88 3.22
CA ILE A 90 -3.84 -6.45 2.78
C ILE A 90 -3.05 -6.91 4.00
N LYS A 91 -2.38 -8.07 3.88
CA LYS A 91 -1.42 -8.61 4.84
C LYS A 91 -0.24 -9.21 4.11
N LYS A 92 0.91 -9.29 4.78
CA LYS A 92 2.00 -10.15 4.34
C LYS A 92 1.68 -11.60 4.66
N HIS A 93 2.07 -12.52 3.77
CA HIS A 93 1.92 -13.95 4.03
C HIS A 93 2.79 -14.38 5.23
N ALA A 94 2.30 -15.30 6.05
CA ALA A 94 2.97 -15.71 7.28
C ALA A 94 4.30 -16.44 6.98
N ASP A 95 4.26 -17.36 6.02
CA ASP A 95 5.35 -18.31 5.73
C ASP A 95 6.10 -18.02 4.43
N ALA A 96 5.66 -17.01 3.66
CA ALA A 96 6.21 -16.72 2.34
C ALA A 96 6.57 -15.23 2.24
N PRO A 97 7.84 -14.85 2.45
CA PRO A 97 8.26 -13.47 2.64
C PRO A 97 8.11 -12.59 1.39
N ASN A 98 7.80 -13.16 0.22
CA ASN A 98 7.56 -12.40 -1.00
C ASN A 98 6.08 -12.29 -1.39
N LYS A 99 5.17 -12.87 -0.58
CA LYS A 99 3.75 -12.93 -0.90
C LYS A 99 2.92 -11.98 -0.04
N TYR A 100 1.87 -11.46 -0.64
CA TYR A 100 0.82 -10.70 0.03
C TYR A 100 -0.52 -11.40 -0.10
N VAL A 101 -1.34 -11.23 0.91
CA VAL A 101 -2.70 -11.76 1.01
C VAL A 101 -3.67 -10.58 0.95
N PHE A 102 -4.48 -10.54 -0.10
CA PHE A 102 -5.54 -9.55 -0.25
C PHE A 102 -6.88 -10.19 0.10
N MET A 103 -7.68 -9.47 0.88
CA MET A 103 -8.98 -9.94 1.35
C MET A 103 -10.04 -8.86 1.14
N LYS A 104 -11.07 -9.15 0.34
CA LYS A 104 -12.27 -8.30 0.21
C LYS A 104 -13.47 -9.07 0.75
N LYS A 105 -14.38 -8.35 1.41
CA LYS A 105 -15.69 -8.90 1.76
C LYS A 105 -16.68 -8.46 0.69
N HIS A 106 -17.27 -9.43 0.01
CA HIS A 106 -18.34 -9.19 -0.95
C HIS A 106 -19.46 -10.19 -0.68
N ASN A 107 -20.69 -9.69 -0.50
CA ASN A 107 -21.90 -10.50 -0.25
C ASN A 107 -21.75 -11.58 0.85
N GLY A 108 -21.09 -11.24 1.96
CA GLY A 108 -20.86 -12.16 3.08
C GLY A 108 -19.72 -13.16 2.88
N HIS A 109 -19.20 -13.29 1.66
CA HIS A 109 -18.05 -14.13 1.33
C HIS A 109 -16.75 -13.34 1.42
N ARG A 110 -15.66 -14.05 1.75
CA ARG A 110 -14.31 -13.52 1.76
C ARG A 110 -13.60 -14.03 0.51
N GLU A 111 -13.23 -13.10 -0.35
CA GLU A 111 -12.29 -13.39 -1.44
C GLU A 111 -10.88 -13.30 -0.86
N ILE A 112 -10.04 -14.29 -1.16
CA ILE A 112 -8.63 -14.32 -0.76
C ILE A 112 -7.81 -14.43 -2.03
N TYR A 113 -6.88 -13.50 -2.21
CA TYR A 113 -5.94 -13.48 -3.31
C TYR A 113 -4.52 -13.58 -2.74
N GLU A 114 -3.80 -14.63 -3.08
CA GLU A 114 -2.41 -14.87 -2.70
C GLU A 114 -1.54 -14.74 -3.95
N ASP A 115 -0.63 -13.78 -3.92
CA ASP A 115 0.12 -13.40 -5.11
C ASP A 115 1.58 -13.88 -5.02
N ASP A 116 1.96 -14.79 -5.91
CA ASP A 116 3.34 -15.28 -6.10
C ASP A 116 4.03 -14.60 -7.30
N GLU A 117 3.24 -14.18 -8.30
CA GLU A 117 3.68 -13.95 -9.68
C GLU A 117 2.75 -13.02 -10.47
N TYR A 118 1.52 -12.86 -9.99
CA TYR A 118 0.46 -12.10 -10.62
C TYR A 118 0.68 -10.61 -10.49
N LEU A 119 1.34 -10.10 -9.45
CA LEU A 119 1.72 -8.70 -9.40
C LEU A 119 2.58 -8.37 -10.61
N THR A 120 3.53 -9.26 -10.93
CA THR A 120 4.41 -9.14 -12.10
C THR A 120 3.61 -9.28 -13.41
N GLN A 121 2.69 -10.24 -13.51
CA GLN A 121 1.83 -10.42 -14.69
C GLN A 121 0.82 -9.27 -14.88
N PHE A 122 0.24 -8.75 -13.80
CA PHE A 122 -0.73 -7.66 -13.72
C PHE A 122 -0.09 -6.34 -14.09
N ILE A 123 1.10 -6.06 -13.55
CA ILE A 123 1.95 -4.94 -13.97
C ILE A 123 2.26 -5.07 -15.47
N LYS A 124 2.66 -6.26 -15.96
CA LYS A 124 2.94 -6.49 -17.39
C LYS A 124 1.71 -6.35 -18.29
N SER A 125 0.51 -6.74 -17.82
CA SER A 125 -0.72 -6.76 -18.63
C SER A 125 -1.47 -5.43 -18.62
N ASN A 126 -1.38 -4.65 -17.53
CA ASN A 126 -2.07 -3.37 -17.38
C ASN A 126 -1.18 -2.14 -17.68
N LEU A 127 0.13 -2.31 -17.89
CA LEU A 127 1.04 -1.25 -18.37
C LEU A 127 1.16 -1.16 -19.90
N ARG A 128 0.18 -1.68 -20.67
CA ARG A 128 0.02 -1.20 -22.05
C ARG A 128 -0.40 0.27 -21.98
N LEU A 129 0.59 1.16 -22.05
CA LEU A 129 0.39 2.59 -22.30
C LEU A 129 -0.59 2.73 -23.47
N GLN A 130 -1.78 3.28 -23.18
CA GLN A 130 -2.59 3.94 -24.21
C GLN A 130 -2.06 5.36 -24.39
#